data_AF-A0A966PZA0-F1
#
_entry.id   AF-A0A966PZA0-F1
#
_cell.length_a   1.000
_cell.length_b   1.000
_cell.length_c   1.000
_cell.angle_alpha   90.00
_cell.angle_beta   90.00
_cell.angle_gamma   90.00
#
_symmetry.space_group_name_H-M   'P 1'
#
loop_
_entity.id
_entity.type
_entity.pdbx_description
1 polymer ?
#
loop_
_entity_poly.entity_id
_entity_poly.type
_entity_poly.pdbx_seq_one_letter_code
_entity_poly.pdbx_strand_id
1 'polypeptide(L)'
;DGTITPSKLSTGVAGLVTWQSVQTSGFTAVAGRGYPCNTTSAAFTVTLPASATAGDTIRIVDYAGTFATNALTLGANGLKINGGTANKLLTTNREAVTITYVDSTQGWVSTSASNYGTQSLDPAPYSVDFLVVAGGGGGGSTYVGGGGGAGGYRTSTQTVNSGVAITITVGDGGAGGTRPNRGTNGSDSSISGSGLTTITSAGGGGGGTESPNTQCSAGGSGGGGTPSFVTGANGNTPSTSPSQGNNGGNGGVTPAVGGWGGGGGGAGATGSTGATGVGGNGGNGTASSITGSSVTRAGGGGGAGEVNFGTGGTGGGANASLGQGANGTANTGGGGGGSERTPLSNGGSGGKGVVILSMPTSNYSGTTTGSPTVTTSGSNTILQFNSSGSYTT
;
A
#
# COMPACT_ATOMS: atom_id res chain seq x y z
N ASP A 1 5.64 13.81 -64.86
CA ASP A 1 5.50 12.34 -64.94
C ASP A 1 4.79 11.74 -63.72
N GLY A 2 4.59 12.47 -62.60
CA GLY A 2 3.78 12.00 -61.47
C GLY A 2 4.37 10.78 -60.74
N THR A 3 5.57 10.35 -61.12
CA THR A 3 6.25 9.18 -60.60
C THR A 3 7.26 9.59 -59.53
N ILE A 4 7.07 9.08 -58.31
CA ILE A 4 8.08 9.11 -57.25
C ILE A 4 9.10 8.02 -57.59
N THR A 5 10.34 8.40 -57.90
CA THR A 5 11.46 7.48 -58.07
C THR A 5 12.36 7.51 -56.82
N PRO A 6 13.15 6.46 -56.54
CA PRO A 6 14.14 6.49 -55.46
C PRO A 6 15.08 7.70 -55.54
N SER A 7 15.44 8.12 -56.76
CA SER A 7 16.23 9.34 -57.01
C SER A 7 15.49 10.64 -56.60
N LYS A 8 14.17 10.73 -56.82
CA LYS A 8 13.34 11.87 -56.39
C LYS A 8 13.04 11.88 -54.89
N LEU A 9 13.09 10.72 -54.22
CA LEU A 9 13.10 10.63 -52.76
C LEU A 9 14.45 11.08 -52.20
N SER A 10 15.57 10.66 -52.82
CA SER A 10 16.93 10.90 -52.28
C SER A 10 17.31 12.38 -52.11
N THR A 11 16.71 13.30 -52.87
CA THR A 11 17.01 14.74 -52.80
C THR A 11 16.21 15.50 -51.74
N GLY A 12 15.33 14.83 -50.97
CA GLY A 12 14.42 15.49 -50.02
C GLY A 12 14.23 14.79 -48.67
N VAL A 13 15.04 13.77 -48.35
CA VAL A 13 14.84 12.97 -47.12
C VAL A 13 15.95 13.20 -46.10
N ALA A 14 16.16 14.45 -45.69
CA ALA A 14 16.91 14.71 -44.47
C ALA A 14 16.09 14.15 -43.28
N GLY A 15 16.56 13.06 -42.67
CA GLY A 15 16.00 12.53 -41.42
C GLY A 15 15.39 11.10 -41.44
N LEU A 16 15.31 10.42 -42.59
CA LEU A 16 15.06 8.96 -42.57
C LEU A 16 16.35 8.25 -42.18
N VAL A 17 16.23 7.36 -41.19
CA VAL A 17 17.35 6.65 -40.61
C VAL A 17 17.11 5.15 -40.77
N THR A 18 18.03 4.46 -41.43
CA THR A 18 18.00 3.00 -41.55
C THR A 18 18.65 2.39 -40.31
N TRP A 19 17.84 1.82 -39.42
CA TRP A 19 18.32 1.16 -38.22
C TRP A 19 19.16 -0.08 -38.53
N GLN A 20 20.28 -0.21 -37.84
CA GLN A 20 21.20 -1.35 -37.93
C GLN A 20 20.97 -2.34 -36.78
N SER A 21 21.55 -3.53 -36.89
CA SER A 21 21.65 -4.45 -35.77
C SER A 21 22.44 -3.84 -34.60
N VAL A 22 22.28 -4.43 -33.41
CA VAL A 22 23.00 -4.01 -32.20
C VAL A 22 24.51 -4.16 -32.41
N GLN A 23 25.25 -3.10 -32.14
CA GLN A 23 26.70 -3.04 -32.22
C GLN A 23 27.30 -3.31 -30.84
N THR A 24 28.31 -4.18 -30.76
CA THR A 24 28.95 -4.61 -29.50
C THR A 24 30.46 -4.36 -29.47
N SER A 25 31.01 -3.79 -30.55
CA SER A 25 32.43 -3.46 -30.71
C SER A 25 32.58 -2.25 -31.65
N GLY A 26 33.80 -1.74 -31.80
CA GLY A 26 34.07 -0.54 -32.59
C GLY A 26 33.81 -0.72 -34.09
N PHE A 27 33.27 0.33 -34.73
CA PHE A 27 32.94 0.35 -36.15
C PHE A 27 32.99 1.77 -36.73
N THR A 28 33.01 1.88 -38.06
CA THR A 28 32.85 3.16 -38.77
C THR A 28 31.39 3.38 -39.15
N ALA A 29 30.78 4.44 -38.63
CA ALA A 29 29.40 4.79 -38.94
C ALA A 29 29.25 5.31 -40.38
N VAL A 30 28.11 5.01 -40.97
CA VAL A 30 27.64 5.52 -42.27
C VAL A 30 26.48 6.48 -42.04
N ALA A 31 26.49 7.61 -42.76
CA ALA A 31 25.39 8.58 -42.77
C ALA A 31 24.05 7.94 -43.19
N GLY A 32 22.95 8.47 -42.65
CA GLY A 32 21.59 7.97 -42.83
C GLY A 32 21.26 6.72 -42.01
N ARG A 33 22.09 6.33 -41.02
CA ARG A 33 21.89 5.11 -40.22
C ARG A 33 21.80 5.35 -38.72
N GLY A 34 21.10 4.43 -38.05
CA GLY A 34 20.87 4.43 -36.62
C GLY A 34 21.49 3.18 -35.99
N TYR A 35 22.25 3.34 -34.91
CA TYR A 35 23.02 2.27 -34.29
C TYR A 35 22.62 2.12 -32.82
N PRO A 36 21.96 1.01 -32.45
CA PRO A 36 21.90 0.57 -31.06
C PRO A 36 23.30 0.10 -30.65
N CYS A 37 23.92 0.74 -29.67
CA CYS A 37 25.27 0.43 -29.21
C CYS A 37 25.20 -0.18 -27.80
N ASN A 38 25.73 -1.38 -27.64
CA ASN A 38 25.72 -2.14 -26.40
C ASN A 38 27.12 -2.21 -25.78
N THR A 39 27.39 -1.37 -24.80
CA THR A 39 28.67 -1.28 -24.08
C THR A 39 28.71 -2.15 -22.82
N THR A 40 27.81 -3.12 -22.67
CA THR A 40 27.74 -3.97 -21.46
C THR A 40 29.07 -4.66 -21.17
N SER A 41 29.75 -5.16 -22.20
CA SER A 41 31.01 -5.90 -22.05
C SER A 41 32.23 -4.99 -21.94
N ALA A 42 32.27 -3.89 -22.69
CA ALA A 42 33.38 -2.93 -22.71
C ALA A 42 32.97 -1.61 -23.38
N ALA A 43 33.69 -0.54 -23.09
CA ALA A 43 33.65 0.69 -23.86
C ALA A 43 34.21 0.46 -25.28
N PHE A 44 33.63 1.12 -26.29
CA PHE A 44 34.15 1.07 -27.65
C PHE A 44 33.94 2.39 -28.41
N THR A 45 34.62 2.52 -29.55
CA THR A 45 34.58 3.72 -30.39
C THR A 45 33.73 3.51 -31.63
N VAL A 46 32.80 4.43 -31.87
CA VAL A 46 32.12 4.63 -33.15
C VAL A 46 32.86 5.71 -33.91
N THR A 47 33.59 5.33 -34.95
CA THR A 47 34.32 6.24 -35.82
C THR A 47 33.34 6.89 -36.79
N LEU A 48 33.27 8.22 -36.81
CA LEU A 48 32.41 8.96 -37.74
C LEU A 48 32.94 8.89 -39.19
N PRO A 49 32.12 9.16 -40.22
CA PRO A 49 32.60 9.26 -41.59
C PRO A 49 33.76 10.26 -41.74
N ALA A 50 34.77 9.92 -42.53
CA ALA A 50 35.88 10.83 -42.86
C ALA A 50 35.47 11.93 -43.86
N SER A 51 34.31 11.78 -44.50
CA SER A 51 33.71 12.74 -45.43
C SER A 51 32.20 12.80 -45.20
N ALA A 52 31.62 14.00 -45.26
CA ALA A 52 30.19 14.21 -45.09
C ALA A 52 29.72 15.45 -45.86
N THR A 53 28.45 15.47 -46.22
CA THR A 53 27.76 16.61 -46.83
C THR A 53 26.81 17.24 -45.82
N ALA A 54 26.60 18.56 -45.92
CA ALA A 54 25.65 19.27 -45.05
C ALA A 54 24.28 18.57 -45.05
N GLY A 55 23.80 18.18 -43.87
CA GLY A 55 22.55 17.44 -43.68
C GLY A 55 22.70 15.93 -43.49
N ASP A 56 23.88 15.34 -43.66
CA ASP A 56 24.12 13.93 -43.32
C ASP A 56 23.84 13.69 -41.84
N THR A 57 23.09 12.62 -41.51
CA THR A 57 22.66 12.33 -40.13
C THR A 57 23.08 10.96 -39.64
N ILE A 58 23.43 10.83 -38.36
CA ILE A 58 23.67 9.55 -37.68
C ILE A 58 22.92 9.56 -36.36
N ARG A 59 22.26 8.45 -36.01
CA ARG A 59 21.64 8.26 -34.68
C ARG A 59 22.36 7.19 -33.90
N ILE A 60 22.66 7.48 -32.64
CA ILE A 60 23.25 6.54 -31.69
C ILE A 60 22.31 6.40 -30.51
N VAL A 61 22.09 5.16 -30.05
CA VAL A 61 21.26 4.85 -28.89
C VAL A 61 22.01 3.90 -27.97
N ASP A 62 22.08 4.21 -26.67
CA ASP A 62 22.53 3.27 -25.65
C ASP A 62 21.52 2.12 -25.50
N TYR A 63 21.89 0.98 -26.07
CA TYR A 63 21.02 -0.19 -26.16
C TYR A 63 20.74 -0.82 -24.79
N ALA A 64 21.75 -0.86 -23.92
CA ALA A 64 21.68 -1.59 -22.65
C ALA A 64 21.53 -0.66 -21.44
N GLY A 65 21.69 0.65 -21.59
CA GLY A 65 21.70 1.58 -20.46
C GLY A 65 23.01 1.52 -19.70
N THR A 66 24.15 1.33 -20.39
CA THR A 66 25.45 1.10 -19.77
C THR A 66 26.50 2.13 -20.12
N PHE A 67 26.16 3.23 -20.82
CA PHE A 67 27.13 4.28 -21.17
C PHE A 67 27.77 4.98 -19.96
N ALA A 68 27.09 5.05 -18.81
CA ALA A 68 27.68 5.59 -17.58
C ALA A 68 28.69 4.63 -16.93
N THR A 69 28.59 3.34 -17.21
CA THR A 69 29.55 2.33 -16.74
C THR A 69 30.71 2.18 -17.73
N ASN A 70 30.38 2.08 -19.01
CA ASN A 70 31.31 1.88 -20.12
C ASN A 70 30.96 2.89 -21.23
N ALA A 71 31.59 4.06 -21.20
CA ALA A 71 31.26 5.15 -22.13
C ALA A 71 31.48 4.79 -23.60
N LEU A 72 30.56 5.21 -24.47
CA LEU A 72 30.75 5.13 -25.92
C LEU A 72 31.56 6.33 -26.40
N THR A 73 32.59 6.11 -27.21
CA THR A 73 33.37 7.20 -27.82
C THR A 73 32.90 7.47 -29.25
N LEU A 74 32.62 8.72 -29.60
CA LEU A 74 32.50 9.20 -30.97
C LEU A 74 33.87 9.64 -31.48
N GLY A 75 34.42 8.88 -32.41
CA GLY A 75 35.71 9.15 -33.07
C GLY A 75 35.55 10.14 -34.22
N ALA A 76 36.23 11.29 -34.17
CA ALA A 76 36.01 12.40 -35.10
C ALA A 76 36.43 12.12 -36.58
N ASN A 77 37.38 11.18 -36.77
CA ASN A 77 37.84 10.69 -38.07
C ASN A 77 38.23 11.79 -39.09
N GLY A 78 38.86 12.87 -38.62
CA GLY A 78 39.32 13.96 -39.47
C GLY A 78 38.29 15.07 -39.73
N LEU A 79 37.02 14.86 -39.40
CA LEU A 79 36.01 15.93 -39.35
C LEU A 79 35.85 16.43 -37.91
N LYS A 80 35.32 17.64 -37.72
CA LYS A 80 35.08 18.19 -36.37
C LYS A 80 33.82 17.60 -35.75
N ILE A 81 33.74 17.64 -34.42
CA ILE A 81 32.53 17.40 -33.63
C ILE A 81 32.30 18.60 -32.73
N ASN A 82 31.18 19.31 -32.91
CA ASN A 82 30.85 20.57 -32.24
C ASN A 82 32.00 21.60 -32.34
N GLY A 83 32.56 21.78 -33.54
CA GLY A 83 33.65 22.73 -33.82
C GLY A 83 35.04 22.30 -33.35
N GLY A 84 35.17 21.21 -32.60
CA GLY A 84 36.45 20.70 -32.10
C GLY A 84 36.93 19.44 -32.83
N THR A 85 38.24 19.18 -32.80
CA THR A 85 38.87 17.98 -33.40
C THR A 85 38.95 16.78 -32.47
N ALA A 86 38.70 16.99 -31.17
CA ALA A 86 38.71 15.92 -30.17
C ALA A 86 37.46 15.04 -30.27
N ASN A 87 37.65 13.74 -30.00
CA ASN A 87 36.58 12.76 -29.82
C ASN A 87 35.59 13.23 -28.73
N LYS A 88 34.36 12.71 -28.77
CA LYS A 88 33.34 12.97 -27.75
C LYS A 88 32.95 11.68 -27.05
N LEU A 89 32.52 11.78 -25.80
CA LEU A 89 32.03 10.65 -25.02
C LEU A 89 30.53 10.80 -24.81
N LEU A 90 29.81 9.70 -24.96
CA LEU A 90 28.44 9.53 -24.49
C LEU A 90 28.52 8.75 -23.19
N THR A 91 28.07 9.36 -22.10
CA THR A 91 28.37 8.92 -20.72
C THR A 91 27.12 8.79 -19.86
N THR A 92 25.94 9.10 -20.41
CA THR A 92 24.70 8.97 -19.65
C THR A 92 24.03 7.65 -19.99
N ASN A 93 23.62 6.87 -18.99
CA ASN A 93 22.85 5.65 -19.24
C ASN A 93 21.58 5.99 -20.01
N ARG A 94 21.28 5.19 -21.04
CA ARG A 94 20.13 5.39 -21.92
C ARG A 94 20.19 6.76 -22.63
N GLU A 95 21.39 7.21 -22.99
CA GLU A 95 21.56 8.37 -23.87
C GLU A 95 21.25 8.00 -25.32
N ALA A 96 20.53 8.87 -26.02
CA ALA A 96 20.38 8.82 -27.47
C ALA A 96 20.71 10.18 -28.07
N VAL A 97 21.54 10.18 -29.12
CA VAL A 97 21.97 11.39 -29.81
C VAL A 97 21.78 11.23 -31.32
N THR A 98 21.19 12.25 -31.93
CA THR A 98 21.26 12.47 -33.38
C THR A 98 22.31 13.53 -33.63
N ILE A 99 23.30 13.20 -34.47
CA ILE A 99 24.29 14.15 -34.97
C ILE A 99 24.04 14.42 -36.45
N THR A 100 24.19 15.67 -36.85
CA THR A 100 24.07 16.12 -38.25
C THR A 100 25.35 16.84 -38.66
N TYR A 101 25.91 16.52 -39.82
CA TYR A 101 27.02 17.28 -40.36
C TYR A 101 26.54 18.62 -40.92
N VAL A 102 27.18 19.71 -40.51
CA VAL A 102 26.80 21.08 -40.90
C VAL A 102 27.75 21.63 -41.97
N ASP A 103 29.04 21.73 -41.65
CA ASP A 103 30.09 22.25 -42.53
C ASP A 103 31.48 21.89 -41.96
N SER A 104 32.57 22.35 -42.59
CA SER A 104 33.94 22.10 -42.11
C SER A 104 34.34 22.94 -40.88
N THR A 105 33.56 23.96 -40.53
CA THR A 105 33.81 24.81 -39.36
C THR A 105 33.33 24.13 -38.09
N GLN A 106 32.09 23.62 -38.10
CA GLN A 106 31.43 22.95 -36.97
C GLN A 106 31.50 21.42 -37.03
N GLY A 107 31.59 20.85 -38.22
CA GLY A 107 31.58 19.41 -38.45
C GLY A 107 30.24 18.77 -38.06
N TRP A 108 30.29 17.63 -37.38
CA TRP A 108 29.12 16.97 -36.80
C TRP A 108 28.63 17.70 -35.56
N VAL A 109 27.38 18.16 -35.58
CA VAL A 109 26.72 18.85 -34.47
C VAL A 109 25.60 17.98 -33.92
N SER A 110 25.46 17.93 -32.60
CA SER A 110 24.28 17.32 -31.97
C SER A 110 23.03 18.13 -32.29
N THR A 111 22.08 17.54 -33.03
CA THR A 111 20.85 18.21 -33.49
C THR A 111 19.60 17.76 -32.76
N SER A 112 19.65 16.60 -32.09
CA SER A 112 18.72 16.25 -31.01
C SER A 112 19.42 15.31 -30.04
N ALA A 113 19.30 15.59 -28.75
CA ALA A 113 19.80 14.72 -27.68
C ALA A 113 18.64 14.47 -26.72
N SER A 114 18.36 13.19 -26.47
CA SER A 114 17.37 12.75 -25.49
C SER A 114 18.06 11.82 -24.50
N ASN A 115 18.09 12.23 -23.24
CA ASN A 115 18.41 11.32 -22.14
C ASN A 115 17.09 10.71 -21.67
N TYR A 116 16.96 9.38 -21.70
CA TYR A 116 15.81 8.72 -21.07
C TYR A 116 15.79 8.91 -19.53
N GLY A 117 16.86 9.46 -18.95
CA GLY A 117 17.03 9.69 -17.52
C GLY A 117 16.13 10.76 -16.87
N THR A 118 15.29 11.48 -17.62
CA THR A 118 14.32 12.44 -17.03
C THR A 118 12.92 12.38 -17.66
N GLN A 119 12.32 11.18 -17.79
CA GLN A 119 10.91 10.93 -18.16
C GLN A 119 10.59 10.94 -19.67
N SER A 120 10.90 9.86 -20.40
CA SER A 120 10.38 9.72 -21.79
C SER A 120 9.52 8.47 -22.03
N LEU A 121 9.60 7.42 -21.19
CA LEU A 121 8.84 6.18 -21.33
C LEU A 121 8.60 5.51 -19.96
N ASP A 122 8.02 6.23 -19.01
CA ASP A 122 7.70 5.64 -17.70
C ASP A 122 6.51 4.68 -17.81
N PRO A 123 6.47 3.60 -17.01
CA PRO A 123 5.28 2.77 -16.92
C PRO A 123 4.06 3.63 -16.56
N ALA A 124 2.95 3.43 -17.27
CA ALA A 124 1.73 4.15 -16.95
C ALA A 124 1.31 3.86 -15.49
N PRO A 125 0.87 4.88 -14.74
CA PRO A 125 0.36 4.65 -13.41
C PRO A 125 -0.86 3.74 -13.45
N TYR A 126 -1.06 2.97 -12.39
CA TYR A 126 -2.15 2.00 -12.28
C TYR A 126 -2.90 2.16 -10.96
N SER A 127 -4.10 1.59 -10.88
CA SER A 127 -4.94 1.66 -9.69
C SER A 127 -4.66 0.49 -8.75
N VAL A 128 -4.63 0.78 -7.44
CA VAL A 128 -4.57 -0.21 -6.37
C VAL A 128 -5.74 0.04 -5.43
N ASP A 129 -6.49 -1.02 -5.13
CA ASP A 129 -7.50 -1.02 -4.08
C ASP A 129 -6.89 -1.46 -2.76
N PHE A 130 -7.28 -0.79 -1.68
CA PHE A 130 -6.80 -1.02 -0.33
C PHE A 130 -7.95 -1.33 0.61
N LEU A 131 -7.75 -2.29 1.50
CA LEU A 131 -8.53 -2.50 2.71
C LEU A 131 -7.58 -2.41 3.91
N VAL A 132 -7.83 -1.47 4.81
CA VAL A 132 -7.01 -1.22 6.00
C VAL A 132 -7.87 -1.45 7.24
N VAL A 133 -7.60 -2.54 7.96
CA VAL A 133 -8.27 -2.89 9.21
C VAL A 133 -7.26 -2.78 10.36
N ALA A 134 -7.58 -1.94 11.35
CA ALA A 134 -6.75 -1.77 12.54
C ALA A 134 -6.86 -2.94 13.52
N GLY A 135 -6.02 -2.97 14.55
CA GLY A 135 -6.17 -3.92 15.65
C GLY A 135 -7.43 -3.64 16.48
N GLY A 136 -8.11 -4.69 16.93
CA GLY A 136 -9.25 -4.57 17.85
C GLY A 136 -8.83 -4.22 19.28
N GLY A 137 -9.73 -3.60 20.04
CA GLY A 137 -9.52 -3.34 21.47
C GLY A 137 -9.70 -4.59 22.32
N GLY A 138 -9.02 -4.62 23.47
CA GLY A 138 -9.22 -5.66 24.48
C GLY A 138 -10.55 -5.51 25.20
N GLY A 139 -11.13 -6.63 25.64
CA GLY A 139 -12.30 -6.65 26.50
C GLY A 139 -12.00 -6.17 27.92
N GLY A 140 -13.02 -5.72 28.62
CA GLY A 140 -12.97 -5.30 30.01
C GLY A 140 -12.84 -6.47 30.97
N SER A 141 -12.23 -6.21 32.13
CA SER A 141 -12.01 -7.20 33.19
C SER A 141 -13.12 -7.23 34.23
N THR A 142 -13.18 -8.35 34.97
CA THR A 142 -13.85 -8.67 36.26
C THR A 142 -15.20 -7.99 36.60
N TYR A 143 -16.09 -8.77 37.21
CA TYR A 143 -17.47 -8.41 37.60
C TYR A 143 -18.39 -8.24 36.39
N VAL A 144 -18.16 -7.24 35.55
CA VAL A 144 -19.04 -6.88 34.43
C VAL A 144 -18.24 -6.18 33.33
N GLY A 145 -17.24 -6.86 32.76
CA GLY A 145 -16.41 -6.31 31.70
C GLY A 145 -17.19 -5.99 30.42
N GLY A 146 -17.00 -4.79 29.87
CA GLY A 146 -17.52 -4.44 28.55
C GLY A 146 -16.74 -5.10 27.42
N GLY A 147 -17.36 -5.32 26.26
CA GLY A 147 -16.67 -5.86 25.08
C GLY A 147 -15.69 -4.85 24.46
N GLY A 148 -14.57 -5.32 23.90
CA GLY A 148 -13.65 -4.50 23.13
C GLY A 148 -14.26 -4.08 21.79
N GLY A 149 -14.01 -2.86 21.34
CA GLY A 149 -14.40 -2.37 20.02
C GLY A 149 -13.52 -2.98 18.93
N ALA A 150 -14.08 -3.18 17.74
CA ALA A 150 -13.30 -3.56 16.58
C ALA A 150 -12.32 -2.46 16.13
N GLY A 151 -11.27 -2.86 15.41
CA GLY A 151 -10.41 -1.91 14.71
C GLY A 151 -11.15 -1.13 13.64
N GLY A 152 -10.66 0.06 13.31
CA GLY A 152 -11.19 0.87 12.22
C GLY A 152 -11.11 0.11 10.90
N TYR A 153 -12.18 0.20 10.10
CA TYR A 153 -12.30 -0.45 8.80
C TYR A 153 -12.39 0.61 7.71
N ARG A 154 -11.38 0.70 6.85
CA ARG A 154 -11.34 1.68 5.77
C ARG A 154 -10.96 1.03 4.45
N THR A 155 -11.61 1.48 3.39
CA THR A 155 -11.24 1.14 2.01
C THR A 155 -10.81 2.38 1.26
N SER A 156 -9.96 2.21 0.25
CA SER A 156 -9.50 3.28 -0.61
C SER A 156 -9.07 2.71 -1.96
N THR A 157 -9.20 3.49 -3.01
CA THR A 157 -8.62 3.20 -4.33
C THR A 157 -7.68 4.36 -4.65
N GLN A 158 -6.42 4.07 -4.94
CA GLN A 158 -5.44 5.10 -5.28
C GLN A 158 -4.63 4.74 -6.52
N THR A 159 -4.24 5.76 -7.26
CA THR A 159 -3.33 5.64 -8.39
C THR A 159 -1.88 5.64 -7.90
N VAL A 160 -1.08 4.67 -8.35
CA VAL A 160 0.33 4.50 -7.99
C VAL A 160 1.21 4.58 -9.23
N ASN A 161 2.40 5.17 -9.07
CA ASN A 161 3.48 5.10 -10.07
C ASN A 161 4.33 3.87 -9.80
N SER A 162 4.95 3.28 -10.82
CA SER A 162 5.89 2.17 -10.60
C SER A 162 7.18 2.65 -9.92
N GLY A 163 7.83 1.78 -9.15
CA GLY A 163 9.04 2.05 -8.39
C GLY A 163 8.81 2.77 -7.06
N VAL A 164 7.57 2.99 -6.63
CA VAL A 164 7.25 3.69 -5.38
C VAL A 164 7.06 2.68 -4.25
N ALA A 165 7.78 2.89 -3.14
CA ALA A 165 7.57 2.11 -1.93
C ALA A 165 6.30 2.56 -1.20
N ILE A 166 5.34 1.65 -1.06
CA ILE A 166 4.21 1.75 -0.14
C ILE A 166 4.64 1.09 1.17
N THR A 167 4.58 1.85 2.26
CA THR A 167 4.79 1.38 3.63
C THR A 167 3.45 0.91 4.20
N ILE A 168 3.41 -0.31 4.71
CA ILE A 168 2.24 -0.92 5.33
C ILE A 168 2.51 -1.12 6.82
N THR A 169 1.66 -0.54 7.67
CA THR A 169 1.62 -0.82 9.11
C THR A 169 0.38 -1.62 9.44
N VAL A 170 0.54 -2.74 10.13
CA VAL A 170 -0.59 -3.57 10.59
C VAL A 170 -0.65 -3.53 12.11
N GLY A 171 -1.67 -2.87 12.64
CA GLY A 171 -1.86 -2.68 14.07
C GLY A 171 -2.11 -3.97 14.84
N ASP A 172 -1.51 -4.09 16.01
CA ASP A 172 -1.74 -5.18 16.95
C ASP A 172 -3.05 -5.00 17.73
N GLY A 173 -3.60 -6.11 18.19
CA GLY A 173 -4.75 -6.10 19.08
C GLY A 173 -4.40 -5.57 20.47
N GLY A 174 -5.35 -4.90 21.12
CA GLY A 174 -5.20 -4.43 22.49
C GLY A 174 -5.19 -5.60 23.48
N ALA A 175 -4.41 -5.47 24.56
CA ALA A 175 -4.44 -6.42 25.66
C ALA A 175 -5.80 -6.38 26.36
N GLY A 176 -6.30 -7.55 26.76
CA GLY A 176 -7.48 -7.64 27.62
C GLY A 176 -7.24 -6.98 28.97
N GLY A 177 -8.29 -6.42 29.56
CA GLY A 177 -8.20 -5.75 30.85
C GLY A 177 -7.72 -6.71 31.93
N THR A 178 -6.91 -6.20 32.86
CA THR A 178 -6.49 -6.89 34.08
C THR A 178 -6.93 -6.03 35.26
N ARG A 179 -7.71 -6.56 36.21
CA ARG A 179 -8.23 -5.75 37.32
C ARG A 179 -7.09 -5.02 38.04
N PRO A 180 -7.16 -3.70 38.26
CA PRO A 180 -8.33 -2.81 38.15
C PRO A 180 -8.53 -2.11 36.79
N ASN A 181 -7.78 -2.50 35.76
CA ASN A 181 -7.71 -1.81 34.47
C ASN A 181 -8.72 -2.35 33.44
N ARG A 182 -9.24 -1.42 32.65
CA ARG A 182 -9.97 -1.68 31.40
C ARG A 182 -9.09 -2.39 30.37
N GLY A 183 -9.71 -2.91 29.31
CA GLY A 183 -8.97 -3.35 28.12
C GLY A 183 -8.21 -2.20 27.47
N THR A 184 -7.05 -2.48 26.88
CA THR A 184 -6.30 -1.46 26.14
C THR A 184 -6.88 -1.30 24.73
N ASN A 185 -6.63 -0.15 24.13
CA ASN A 185 -6.95 0.05 22.71
C ASN A 185 -6.07 -0.86 21.85
N GLY A 186 -6.60 -1.23 20.69
CA GLY A 186 -5.78 -1.76 19.59
C GLY A 186 -4.87 -0.67 19.03
N SER A 187 -3.90 -1.09 18.23
CA SER A 187 -3.03 -0.17 17.48
C SER A 187 -3.57 0.10 16.09
N ASP A 188 -3.19 1.25 15.54
CA ASP A 188 -3.58 1.70 14.20
C ASP A 188 -2.97 0.83 13.10
N SER A 189 -3.69 0.69 11.99
CA SER A 189 -3.13 0.19 10.72
C SER A 189 -3.07 1.33 9.72
N SER A 190 -2.07 1.34 8.83
CA SER A 190 -1.94 2.39 7.84
C SER A 190 -1.26 1.95 6.55
N ILE A 191 -1.54 2.71 5.48
CA ILE A 191 -0.76 2.73 4.25
C ILE A 191 -0.25 4.15 4.03
N SER A 192 1.02 4.28 3.61
CA SER A 192 1.62 5.56 3.25
C SER A 192 2.70 5.37 2.19
N GLY A 193 2.99 6.40 1.42
CA GLY A 193 4.00 6.36 0.36
C GLY A 193 4.04 7.68 -0.40
N SER A 194 5.12 7.91 -1.14
CA SER A 194 5.24 9.13 -1.97
C SER A 194 4.14 9.16 -3.04
N GLY A 195 3.44 10.28 -3.17
CA GLY A 195 2.34 10.41 -4.12
C GLY A 195 1.03 9.72 -3.71
N LEU A 196 0.97 9.12 -2.51
CA LEU A 196 -0.26 8.55 -1.96
C LEU A 196 -0.87 9.42 -0.86
N THR A 197 -2.20 9.40 -0.78
CA THR A 197 -2.91 9.84 0.41
C THR A 197 -2.75 8.79 1.49
N THR A 198 -2.19 9.17 2.64
CA THR A 198 -2.07 8.26 3.78
C THR A 198 -3.45 7.89 4.30
N ILE A 199 -3.72 6.59 4.39
CA ILE A 199 -4.94 6.07 5.02
C ILE A 199 -4.54 5.42 6.34
N THR A 200 -5.04 5.99 7.44
CA THR A 200 -4.91 5.42 8.78
C THR A 200 -6.27 4.97 9.26
N SER A 201 -6.35 3.71 9.66
CA SER A 201 -7.47 3.15 10.41
C SER A 201 -7.09 3.10 11.87
N ALA A 202 -7.93 3.68 12.73
CA ALA A 202 -7.64 3.78 14.16
C ALA A 202 -7.89 2.45 14.88
N GLY A 203 -7.06 2.11 15.85
CA GLY A 203 -7.26 0.94 16.70
C GLY A 203 -8.60 0.94 17.44
N GLY A 204 -9.12 -0.25 17.74
CA GLY A 204 -10.38 -0.41 18.44
C GLY A 204 -10.30 0.01 19.90
N GLY A 205 -11.38 0.59 20.41
CA GLY A 205 -11.48 1.05 21.79
C GLY A 205 -11.57 -0.08 22.81
N GLY A 206 -10.82 0.00 23.91
CA GLY A 206 -10.88 -1.00 24.98
C GLY A 206 -12.19 -0.98 25.78
N GLY A 207 -12.70 -2.16 26.15
CA GLY A 207 -13.91 -2.33 26.95
C GLY A 207 -13.71 -1.93 28.42
N GLY A 208 -14.75 -1.35 29.04
CA GLY A 208 -14.68 -0.82 30.41
C GLY A 208 -14.65 -1.90 31.49
N THR A 209 -14.28 -1.53 32.73
CA THR A 209 -14.41 -2.39 33.92
C THR A 209 -15.04 -1.60 35.08
N GLU A 210 -15.88 -2.27 35.87
CA GLU A 210 -16.70 -1.66 36.94
C GLU A 210 -15.90 -1.23 38.18
N SER A 211 -14.74 -1.84 38.46
CA SER A 211 -13.98 -1.54 39.69
C SER A 211 -12.53 -1.17 39.37
N PRO A 212 -12.16 0.13 39.42
CA PRO A 212 -12.79 1.26 40.08
C PRO A 212 -13.50 2.17 39.08
N ASN A 213 -14.39 1.61 38.26
CA ASN A 213 -15.17 2.29 37.23
C ASN A 213 -14.30 2.99 36.16
N THR A 214 -13.36 2.27 35.55
CA THR A 214 -12.59 2.83 34.43
C THR A 214 -13.42 2.80 33.15
N GLN A 215 -13.68 4.00 32.61
CA GLN A 215 -14.42 4.23 31.37
C GLN A 215 -13.82 3.43 30.20
N CYS A 216 -14.69 2.83 29.39
CA CYS A 216 -14.31 2.29 28.09
C CYS A 216 -13.68 3.38 27.19
N SER A 217 -12.92 2.96 26.19
CA SER A 217 -12.18 3.89 25.33
C SER A 217 -12.79 3.99 23.94
N ALA A 218 -12.68 5.19 23.36
CA ALA A 218 -13.00 5.42 21.95
C ALA A 218 -11.89 4.87 21.05
N GLY A 219 -12.21 4.67 19.78
CA GLY A 219 -11.29 4.20 18.75
C GLY A 219 -11.95 4.14 17.39
N GLY A 220 -11.38 3.36 16.47
CA GLY A 220 -12.00 3.06 15.17
C GLY A 220 -13.44 2.58 15.34
N SER A 221 -13.65 1.58 16.20
CA SER A 221 -14.94 1.31 16.85
C SER A 221 -14.82 1.45 18.37
N GLY A 222 -15.88 1.86 19.04
CA GLY A 222 -15.88 2.15 20.48
C GLY A 222 -15.98 0.91 21.35
N GLY A 223 -15.31 0.92 22.51
CA GLY A 223 -15.46 -0.12 23.53
C GLY A 223 -16.83 -0.08 24.22
N GLY A 224 -17.29 -1.24 24.68
CA GLY A 224 -18.52 -1.41 25.43
C GLY A 224 -18.40 -0.89 26.87
N GLY A 225 -19.49 -0.29 27.35
CA GLY A 225 -19.57 0.27 28.70
C GLY A 225 -19.80 -0.80 29.78
N THR A 226 -19.82 -0.35 31.03
CA THR A 226 -20.11 -1.16 32.21
C THR A 226 -21.29 -0.57 32.99
N PRO A 227 -21.97 -1.37 33.83
CA PRO A 227 -22.95 -0.89 34.81
C PRO A 227 -22.36 0.22 35.69
N SER A 228 -23.22 1.05 36.28
CA SER A 228 -22.85 2.27 37.03
C SER A 228 -22.36 3.44 36.16
N PHE A 229 -23.17 3.78 35.14
CA PHE A 229 -23.14 5.04 34.37
C PHE A 229 -22.07 5.16 33.26
N VAL A 230 -21.48 4.06 32.80
CA VAL A 230 -20.54 4.11 31.67
C VAL A 230 -21.27 3.87 30.36
N THR A 231 -21.55 4.96 29.65
CA THR A 231 -21.96 4.95 28.23
C THR A 231 -20.90 4.22 27.41
N GLY A 232 -21.31 3.44 26.42
CA GLY A 232 -20.38 2.88 25.44
C GLY A 232 -19.60 3.99 24.75
N ALA A 233 -18.33 3.74 24.46
CA ALA A 233 -17.48 4.75 23.87
C ALA A 233 -17.85 4.99 22.40
N ASN A 234 -17.49 6.18 21.91
CA ASN A 234 -17.69 6.53 20.51
C ASN A 234 -16.78 5.68 19.60
N GLY A 235 -17.33 5.22 18.49
CA GLY A 235 -16.57 4.78 17.33
C GLY A 235 -16.21 5.96 16.45
N ASN A 236 -15.59 5.68 15.30
CA ASN A 236 -15.14 6.70 14.36
C ASN A 236 -14.30 7.79 15.04
N THR A 237 -13.35 7.38 15.89
CA THR A 237 -12.47 8.30 16.60
C THR A 237 -11.00 7.97 16.28
N PRO A 238 -10.27 8.86 15.58
CA PRO A 238 -10.71 10.12 14.97
C PRO A 238 -11.79 9.95 13.88
N SER A 239 -12.55 11.01 13.58
CA SER A 239 -13.66 10.94 12.63
C SER A 239 -13.20 10.88 11.19
N THR A 240 -13.77 9.93 10.43
CA THR A 240 -13.58 9.82 8.98
C THR A 240 -14.93 9.82 8.27
N SER A 241 -14.91 10.12 6.97
CA SER A 241 -16.06 9.95 6.07
C SER A 241 -15.63 9.15 4.84
N PRO A 242 -16.24 7.97 4.57
CA PRO A 242 -17.20 7.26 5.42
C PRO A 242 -16.64 6.90 6.81
N SER A 243 -17.53 6.59 7.76
CA SER A 243 -17.14 6.19 9.12
C SER A 243 -16.27 4.94 9.13
N GLN A 244 -15.22 4.92 9.96
CA GLN A 244 -14.35 3.76 10.13
C GLN A 244 -14.85 2.75 11.17
N GLY A 245 -15.94 3.04 11.88
CA GLY A 245 -16.55 2.10 12.83
C GLY A 245 -17.68 2.73 13.63
N ASN A 246 -18.23 1.96 14.56
CA ASN A 246 -19.45 2.35 15.30
C ASN A 246 -19.23 2.39 16.81
N ASN A 247 -20.15 3.03 17.51
CA ASN A 247 -20.12 3.16 18.96
C ASN A 247 -20.27 1.79 19.66
N GLY A 248 -19.66 1.68 20.83
CA GLY A 248 -19.95 0.60 21.76
C GLY A 248 -21.34 0.73 22.36
N GLY A 249 -21.87 -0.40 22.84
CA GLY A 249 -23.11 -0.45 23.62
C GLY A 249 -22.89 0.04 25.04
N ASN A 250 -23.95 0.58 25.63
CA ASN A 250 -23.92 1.02 27.03
C ASN A 250 -23.88 -0.17 27.99
N GLY A 251 -23.35 0.05 29.20
CA GLY A 251 -23.69 -0.85 30.31
C GLY A 251 -25.18 -0.76 30.66
N GLY A 252 -25.75 -1.83 31.22
CA GLY A 252 -27.16 -1.85 31.62
C GLY A 252 -27.49 -0.79 32.69
N VAL A 253 -28.64 -0.12 32.54
CA VAL A 253 -29.09 0.99 33.40
C VAL A 253 -30.40 0.65 34.14
N THR A 254 -30.33 0.07 35.34
CA THR A 254 -31.48 0.02 36.28
C THR A 254 -31.03 0.05 37.75
N PRO A 255 -31.81 0.64 38.69
CA PRO A 255 -31.32 1.11 39.99
C PRO A 255 -31.18 0.04 41.08
N ALA A 256 -31.51 -1.22 40.81
CA ALA A 256 -31.45 -2.28 41.81
C ALA A 256 -31.14 -3.60 41.14
N VAL A 257 -29.89 -4.05 41.31
CA VAL A 257 -29.37 -5.40 41.02
C VAL A 257 -29.39 -5.82 39.54
N GLY A 258 -28.21 -5.87 38.91
CA GLY A 258 -27.99 -6.69 37.70
C GLY A 258 -27.92 -5.97 36.34
N GLY A 259 -27.32 -4.77 36.25
CA GLY A 259 -26.83 -4.27 34.96
C GLY A 259 -25.61 -5.08 34.50
N TRP A 260 -25.41 -5.23 33.19
CA TRP A 260 -24.32 -6.03 32.61
C TRP A 260 -23.52 -5.26 31.56
N GLY A 261 -22.36 -5.79 31.16
CA GLY A 261 -21.44 -5.13 30.25
C GLY A 261 -22.05 -4.92 28.86
N GLY A 262 -21.83 -3.75 28.26
CA GLY A 262 -22.20 -3.47 26.88
C GLY A 262 -21.25 -4.16 25.90
N GLY A 263 -21.75 -4.49 24.71
CA GLY A 263 -20.92 -5.01 23.62
C GLY A 263 -20.07 -3.92 22.97
N GLY A 264 -18.90 -4.27 22.44
CA GLY A 264 -18.07 -3.36 21.66
C GLY A 264 -18.70 -3.07 20.28
N GLY A 265 -18.43 -1.89 19.73
CA GLY A 265 -18.85 -1.53 18.37
C GLY A 265 -18.10 -2.35 17.32
N GLY A 266 -18.77 -2.70 16.23
CA GLY A 266 -18.16 -3.27 15.02
C GLY A 266 -18.09 -2.25 13.90
N ALA A 267 -17.45 -2.63 12.79
CA ALA A 267 -17.39 -1.78 11.60
C ALA A 267 -18.76 -1.62 10.90
N GLY A 268 -19.67 -2.58 11.06
CA GLY A 268 -20.96 -2.61 10.38
C GLY A 268 -22.18 -2.32 11.27
N ALA A 269 -22.02 -2.36 12.59
CA ALA A 269 -23.10 -2.05 13.55
C ALA A 269 -22.56 -1.57 14.90
N THR A 270 -23.38 -0.82 15.63
CA THR A 270 -23.12 -0.47 17.03
C THR A 270 -23.15 -1.71 17.92
N GLY A 271 -22.41 -1.67 19.03
CA GLY A 271 -22.53 -2.67 20.08
C GLY A 271 -23.90 -2.59 20.76
N SER A 272 -24.43 -3.73 21.22
CA SER A 272 -25.70 -3.75 21.94
C SER A 272 -25.50 -3.36 23.40
N THR A 273 -26.47 -2.65 23.96
CA THR A 273 -26.52 -2.33 25.40
C THR A 273 -26.72 -3.59 26.23
N GLY A 274 -26.05 -3.69 27.37
CA GLY A 274 -26.28 -4.77 28.34
C GLY A 274 -27.67 -4.70 28.97
N ALA A 275 -28.29 -5.84 29.24
CA ALA A 275 -29.63 -5.95 29.83
C ALA A 275 -29.58 -6.80 31.10
N THR A 276 -30.68 -6.87 31.87
CA THR A 276 -30.71 -7.63 33.12
C THR A 276 -30.36 -9.11 32.91
N GLY A 277 -29.30 -9.57 33.57
CA GLY A 277 -28.74 -10.93 33.46
C GLY A 277 -27.99 -11.22 32.15
N VAL A 278 -27.93 -10.27 31.20
CA VAL A 278 -27.47 -10.53 29.82
C VAL A 278 -26.47 -9.48 29.36
N GLY A 279 -25.28 -9.95 28.97
CA GLY A 279 -24.26 -9.11 28.36
C GLY A 279 -24.65 -8.64 26.96
N GLY A 280 -24.25 -7.43 26.59
CA GLY A 280 -24.52 -6.87 25.28
C GLY A 280 -23.70 -7.57 24.18
N ASN A 281 -24.35 -7.94 23.08
CA ASN A 281 -23.65 -8.49 21.91
C ASN A 281 -22.78 -7.44 21.22
N GLY A 282 -21.63 -7.86 20.71
CA GLY A 282 -20.76 -7.03 19.90
C GLY A 282 -21.40 -6.66 18.56
N GLY A 283 -21.08 -5.46 18.06
CA GLY A 283 -21.54 -5.00 16.76
C GLY A 283 -20.91 -5.82 15.63
N ASN A 284 -21.69 -6.12 14.60
CA ASN A 284 -21.19 -6.87 13.44
C ASN A 284 -20.13 -6.09 12.67
N GLY A 285 -19.22 -6.82 12.04
CA GLY A 285 -18.21 -6.29 11.14
C GLY A 285 -18.76 -5.97 9.74
N THR A 286 -17.86 -5.54 8.87
CA THR A 286 -18.17 -5.19 7.47
C THR A 286 -17.52 -6.19 6.52
N ALA A 287 -18.24 -6.57 5.48
CA ALA A 287 -17.77 -7.50 4.46
C ALA A 287 -17.03 -6.77 3.32
N SER A 288 -16.01 -7.41 2.75
CA SER A 288 -15.37 -7.00 1.50
C SER A 288 -15.04 -8.20 0.63
N SER A 289 -15.18 -8.02 -0.68
CA SER A 289 -14.81 -8.98 -1.72
C SER A 289 -13.38 -8.76 -2.26
N ILE A 290 -12.56 -7.92 -1.62
CA ILE A 290 -11.20 -7.60 -2.10
C ILE A 290 -10.31 -8.83 -2.28
N THR A 291 -10.57 -9.92 -1.55
CA THR A 291 -9.86 -11.20 -1.68
C THR A 291 -10.50 -12.18 -2.67
N GLY A 292 -11.42 -11.72 -3.53
CA GLY A 292 -12.17 -12.54 -4.49
C GLY A 292 -13.40 -13.26 -3.93
N SER A 293 -13.52 -13.34 -2.61
CA SER A 293 -14.71 -13.84 -1.90
C SER A 293 -15.12 -12.86 -0.81
N SER A 294 -16.41 -12.85 -0.46
CA SER A 294 -16.94 -11.98 0.59
C SER A 294 -16.45 -12.44 1.96
N VAL A 295 -15.59 -11.65 2.60
CA VAL A 295 -15.05 -11.94 3.94
C VAL A 295 -15.39 -10.80 4.88
N THR A 296 -16.05 -11.12 6.00
CA THR A 296 -16.41 -10.15 7.04
C THR A 296 -15.27 -9.99 8.04
N ARG A 297 -14.92 -8.75 8.41
CA ARG A 297 -13.88 -8.39 9.38
C ARG A 297 -14.35 -7.26 10.29
N ALA A 298 -13.60 -7.01 11.37
CA ALA A 298 -13.83 -5.94 12.34
C ALA A 298 -15.18 -6.06 13.09
N GLY A 299 -15.46 -7.24 13.65
CA GLY A 299 -16.58 -7.45 14.58
C GLY A 299 -16.21 -7.05 16.02
N GLY A 300 -17.12 -6.40 16.75
CA GLY A 300 -16.92 -6.03 18.15
C GLY A 300 -17.05 -7.22 19.11
N GLY A 301 -16.42 -7.14 20.28
CA GLY A 301 -16.53 -8.17 21.32
C GLY A 301 -17.83 -8.09 22.11
N GLY A 302 -18.30 -9.20 22.67
CA GLY A 302 -19.45 -9.25 23.57
C GLY A 302 -19.10 -8.77 24.99
N GLY A 303 -20.08 -8.19 25.68
CA GLY A 303 -19.98 -7.79 27.09
C GLY A 303 -20.35 -8.94 28.05
N ALA A 304 -19.82 -8.89 29.27
CA ALA A 304 -20.09 -9.87 30.33
C ALA A 304 -21.55 -9.82 30.81
N GLY A 305 -22.11 -10.97 31.18
CA GLY A 305 -23.50 -11.15 31.67
C GLY A 305 -23.59 -12.35 32.63
N GLU A 306 -24.46 -12.33 33.64
CA GLU A 306 -24.59 -13.42 34.64
C GLU A 306 -25.15 -14.73 34.07
N VAL A 307 -26.21 -14.60 33.27
CA VAL A 307 -27.03 -15.72 32.80
C VAL A 307 -26.66 -16.03 31.37
N ASN A 308 -26.58 -15.00 30.54
CA ASN A 308 -26.15 -15.10 29.16
C ASN A 308 -25.04 -14.09 28.87
N PHE A 309 -23.94 -14.59 28.33
CA PHE A 309 -22.82 -13.77 27.88
C PHE A 309 -23.12 -13.15 26.52
N GLY A 310 -22.70 -11.90 26.33
CA GLY A 310 -22.78 -11.26 25.03
C GLY A 310 -21.93 -12.03 24.01
N THR A 311 -22.50 -12.28 22.83
CA THR A 311 -21.75 -12.87 21.73
C THR A 311 -20.90 -11.80 21.03
N GLY A 312 -19.79 -12.22 20.42
CA GLY A 312 -19.02 -11.37 19.53
C GLY A 312 -19.74 -11.15 18.20
N GLY A 313 -19.55 -9.97 17.61
CA GLY A 313 -20.06 -9.66 16.29
C GLY A 313 -19.34 -10.44 15.19
N THR A 314 -20.02 -10.63 14.05
CA THR A 314 -19.42 -11.29 12.88
C THR A 314 -18.16 -10.55 12.42
N GLY A 315 -17.17 -11.28 11.89
CA GLY A 315 -15.87 -10.71 11.54
C GLY A 315 -14.82 -10.77 12.65
N GLY A 316 -14.96 -11.74 13.56
CA GLY A 316 -13.94 -12.12 14.54
C GLY A 316 -14.04 -11.42 15.90
N GLY A 317 -15.18 -10.80 16.20
CA GLY A 317 -15.48 -10.38 17.56
C GLY A 317 -15.61 -11.59 18.47
N ALA A 318 -15.12 -11.48 19.70
CA ALA A 318 -15.11 -12.60 20.64
C ALA A 318 -16.25 -12.52 21.66
N ASN A 319 -16.74 -13.69 22.09
CA ASN A 319 -17.77 -13.79 23.12
C ASN A 319 -17.21 -13.40 24.49
N ALA A 320 -18.07 -12.84 25.34
CA ALA A 320 -17.77 -12.75 26.77
C ALA A 320 -17.82 -14.13 27.45
N SER A 321 -17.28 -14.23 28.66
CA SER A 321 -17.29 -15.48 29.43
C SER A 321 -17.31 -15.26 30.95
N LEU A 322 -17.64 -16.31 31.70
CA LEU A 322 -17.59 -16.36 33.17
C LEU A 322 -16.15 -16.26 33.72
N GLY A 323 -15.16 -16.59 32.88
CA GLY A 323 -13.73 -16.60 33.21
C GLY A 323 -12.98 -15.57 32.38
N GLN A 324 -11.81 -15.94 31.85
CA GLN A 324 -11.12 -15.08 30.89
C GLN A 324 -12.00 -14.86 29.65
N GLY A 325 -12.21 -13.59 29.28
CA GLY A 325 -12.92 -13.25 28.05
C GLY A 325 -12.20 -13.85 26.83
N ALA A 326 -12.95 -14.28 25.82
CA ALA A 326 -12.31 -14.85 24.63
C ALA A 326 -11.54 -13.78 23.84
N ASN A 327 -10.43 -14.17 23.21
CA ASN A 327 -9.64 -13.25 22.38
C ASN A 327 -10.32 -13.05 21.03
N GLY A 328 -10.25 -11.82 20.51
CA GLY A 328 -10.65 -11.50 19.14
C GLY A 328 -9.84 -12.32 18.13
N THR A 329 -10.48 -12.71 17.02
CA THR A 329 -9.80 -13.50 15.99
C THR A 329 -8.63 -12.72 15.41
N ALA A 330 -7.45 -13.35 15.36
CA ALA A 330 -6.27 -12.72 14.79
C ALA A 330 -6.47 -12.38 13.31
N ASN A 331 -5.90 -11.24 12.88
CA ASN A 331 -5.93 -10.75 11.49
C ASN A 331 -7.34 -10.41 10.97
N THR A 332 -8.28 -10.11 11.86
CA THR A 332 -9.60 -9.58 11.50
C THR A 332 -9.89 -8.21 12.11
N GLY A 333 -9.05 -7.72 13.02
CA GLY A 333 -9.33 -6.51 13.82
C GLY A 333 -10.50 -6.68 14.79
N GLY A 334 -10.89 -7.92 15.13
CA GLY A 334 -12.02 -8.20 16.01
C GLY A 334 -11.77 -7.80 17.46
N GLY A 335 -12.80 -7.34 18.17
CA GLY A 335 -12.72 -6.97 19.58
C GLY A 335 -12.69 -8.17 20.53
N GLY A 336 -11.97 -8.03 21.65
CA GLY A 336 -11.93 -9.04 22.72
C GLY A 336 -13.21 -9.09 23.56
N GLY A 337 -13.58 -10.26 24.08
CA GLY A 337 -14.76 -10.44 24.93
C GLY A 337 -14.53 -9.94 26.35
N GLY A 338 -15.60 -9.43 26.98
CA GLY A 338 -15.59 -9.09 28.41
C GLY A 338 -15.52 -10.32 29.31
N SER A 339 -15.01 -10.15 30.53
CA SER A 339 -14.99 -11.22 31.54
C SER A 339 -15.97 -10.95 32.69
N GLU A 340 -16.58 -12.02 33.19
CA GLU A 340 -17.40 -12.04 34.40
C GLU A 340 -16.70 -12.78 35.56
N ARG A 341 -17.43 -13.08 36.64
CA ARG A 341 -17.02 -13.41 38.02
C ARG A 341 -16.23 -14.73 38.21
N THR A 342 -14.96 -14.65 38.66
CA THR A 342 -14.21 -15.54 39.60
C THR A 342 -12.86 -14.85 39.93
N PRO A 343 -12.10 -15.14 41.02
CA PRO A 343 -11.04 -14.22 41.44
C PRO A 343 -9.91 -14.15 40.40
N LEU A 344 -9.81 -12.99 39.74
CA LEU A 344 -8.80 -12.56 38.75
C LEU A 344 -9.00 -13.02 37.29
N SER A 345 -10.23 -12.91 36.76
CA SER A 345 -10.48 -13.05 35.31
C SER A 345 -10.12 -11.78 34.53
N ASN A 346 -9.32 -11.96 33.48
CA ASN A 346 -8.93 -10.92 32.53
C ASN A 346 -9.92 -10.85 31.36
N GLY A 347 -10.10 -9.68 30.78
CA GLY A 347 -10.76 -9.57 29.47
C GLY A 347 -9.96 -10.29 28.39
N GLY A 348 -10.60 -10.60 27.27
CA GLY A 348 -9.90 -11.14 26.10
C GLY A 348 -9.11 -10.05 25.38
N SER A 349 -7.98 -10.40 24.77
CA SER A 349 -7.25 -9.48 23.90
C SER A 349 -8.01 -9.25 22.60
N GLY A 350 -7.85 -8.07 22.00
CA GLY A 350 -8.31 -7.81 20.65
C GLY A 350 -7.50 -8.60 19.62
N GLY A 351 -8.09 -8.82 18.45
CA GLY A 351 -7.44 -9.42 17.31
C GLY A 351 -6.56 -8.41 16.58
N LYS A 352 -5.40 -8.87 16.08
CA LYS A 352 -4.54 -8.11 15.17
C LYS A 352 -5.33 -7.64 13.94
N GLY A 353 -4.98 -6.46 13.42
CA GLY A 353 -5.50 -5.93 12.17
C GLY A 353 -5.00 -6.68 10.93
N VAL A 354 -5.40 -6.20 9.75
CA VAL A 354 -4.93 -6.72 8.46
C VAL A 354 -4.98 -5.61 7.41
N VAL A 355 -4.00 -5.58 6.52
CA VAL A 355 -3.99 -4.68 5.36
C VAL A 355 -3.96 -5.52 4.08
N ILE A 356 -4.84 -5.20 3.13
CA ILE A 356 -4.98 -5.95 1.87
C ILE A 356 -4.88 -4.98 0.69
N LEU A 357 -4.04 -5.33 -0.29
CA LEU A 357 -3.91 -4.63 -1.56
C LEU A 357 -4.45 -5.53 -2.68
N SER A 358 -5.11 -4.93 -3.67
CA SER A 358 -5.51 -5.59 -4.92
C SER A 358 -5.06 -4.72 -6.09
N MET A 359 -4.28 -5.31 -7.00
CA MET A 359 -3.76 -4.62 -8.19
C MET A 359 -3.80 -5.51 -9.42
N PRO A 360 -3.77 -4.95 -10.65
CA PRO A 360 -3.62 -5.76 -11.85
C PRO A 360 -2.37 -6.64 -11.79
N THR A 361 -2.51 -7.93 -12.12
CA THR A 361 -1.39 -8.88 -12.09
C THR A 361 -0.26 -8.49 -13.04
N SER A 362 -0.57 -7.81 -14.14
CA SER A 362 0.41 -7.26 -15.08
C SER A 362 1.34 -6.21 -14.46
N ASN A 363 0.95 -5.62 -13.35
CA ASN A 363 1.66 -4.53 -12.68
C ASN A 363 2.25 -4.96 -11.31
N TYR A 364 2.15 -6.24 -10.96
CA TYR A 364 2.73 -6.74 -9.72
C TYR A 364 4.25 -6.89 -9.84
N SER A 365 4.99 -6.17 -9.00
CA SER A 365 6.47 -6.14 -9.05
C SER A 365 7.16 -7.33 -8.36
N GLY A 366 6.45 -8.07 -7.50
CA GLY A 366 7.05 -9.09 -6.64
C GLY A 366 7.87 -8.56 -5.44
N THR A 367 8.09 -7.24 -5.34
CA THR A 367 9.03 -6.67 -4.37
C THR A 367 8.30 -6.28 -3.08
N THR A 368 8.41 -7.13 -2.05
CA THR A 368 7.75 -6.95 -0.75
C THR A 368 8.67 -7.18 0.43
N THR A 369 8.32 -6.61 1.59
CA THR A 369 8.86 -6.96 2.91
C THR A 369 7.71 -7.35 3.85
N GLY A 370 8.00 -7.98 5.00
CA GLY A 370 6.94 -8.37 5.97
C GLY A 370 6.16 -9.63 5.61
N SER A 371 6.62 -10.37 4.59
CA SER A 371 6.10 -11.68 4.15
C SER A 371 4.57 -11.73 3.97
N PRO A 372 3.99 -10.86 3.10
CA PRO A 372 2.56 -10.92 2.82
C PRO A 372 2.18 -12.24 2.16
N THR A 373 0.96 -12.69 2.40
CA THR A 373 0.36 -13.76 1.60
C THR A 373 0.00 -13.20 0.22
N VAL A 374 0.50 -13.83 -0.83
CA VAL A 374 0.26 -13.43 -2.23
C VAL A 374 -0.69 -14.42 -2.89
N THR A 375 -1.81 -13.95 -3.40
CA THR A 375 -2.79 -14.75 -4.15
C THR A 375 -3.28 -13.99 -5.38
N THR A 376 -4.13 -14.61 -6.19
CA THR A 376 -4.77 -13.98 -7.34
C THR A 376 -6.28 -14.13 -7.28
N SER A 377 -7.00 -13.11 -7.75
CA SER A 377 -8.44 -13.15 -7.94
C SER A 377 -8.79 -12.50 -9.28
N GLY A 378 -9.25 -13.31 -10.24
CA GLY A 378 -9.47 -12.85 -11.61
C GLY A 378 -8.16 -12.33 -12.23
N SER A 379 -8.18 -11.10 -12.74
CA SER A 379 -7.02 -10.42 -13.35
C SER A 379 -6.08 -9.75 -12.34
N ASN A 380 -6.39 -9.83 -11.04
CA ASN A 380 -5.69 -9.07 -10.01
C ASN A 380 -4.83 -9.98 -9.13
N THR A 381 -3.69 -9.45 -8.71
CA THR A 381 -2.87 -9.98 -7.61
C THR A 381 -3.31 -9.33 -6.30
N ILE A 382 -3.44 -10.14 -5.27
CA ILE A 382 -3.85 -9.74 -3.93
C ILE A 382 -2.68 -9.93 -2.97
N LEU A 383 -2.34 -8.89 -2.21
CA LEU A 383 -1.34 -8.95 -1.15
C LEU A 383 -2.03 -8.76 0.21
N GLN A 384 -1.98 -9.77 1.07
CA GLN A 384 -2.50 -9.67 2.44
C GLN A 384 -1.35 -9.60 3.44
N PHE A 385 -1.24 -8.46 4.10
CA PHE A 385 -0.30 -8.20 5.18
C PHE A 385 -0.97 -8.47 6.53
N ASN A 386 -0.55 -9.56 7.16
CA ASN A 386 -0.85 -9.84 8.56
C ASN A 386 0.22 -9.24 9.49
N SER A 387 1.36 -8.80 8.97
CA SER A 387 2.42 -8.07 9.70
C SER A 387 2.84 -6.84 8.90
N SER A 388 3.44 -5.85 9.57
CA SER A 388 3.95 -4.65 8.91
C SER A 388 5.05 -4.99 7.90
N GLY A 389 5.14 -4.18 6.85
CA GLY A 389 6.06 -4.40 5.74
C GLY A 389 5.94 -3.33 4.67
N SER A 390 6.26 -3.69 3.45
CA SER A 390 6.20 -2.78 2.30
C SER A 390 5.90 -3.54 1.01
N TYR A 391 5.38 -2.80 0.03
CA TYR A 391 5.29 -3.22 -1.37
C TYR A 391 5.87 -2.10 -2.23
N THR A 392 6.77 -2.43 -3.16
CA THR A 392 7.26 -1.46 -4.16
C THR A 392 6.46 -1.65 -5.45
N THR A 393 5.78 -0.61 -5.92
CA THR A 393 4.88 -0.66 -7.08
C THR A 393 5.57 -0.77 -8.43
#